data_AF-V8NJA9-F1
#
_entry.id   AF-V8NJA9-F1
#
_cell.length_a   1.000
_cell.length_b   1.000
_cell.length_c   1.000
_cell.angle_alpha   90.00
_cell.angle_beta   90.00
_cell.angle_gamma   90.00
#
_symmetry.space_group_name_H-M   'P 1'
#
loop_
_entity.id
_entity.type
_entity.pdbx_description
1 polymer ?
#
loop_
_entity_poly.entity_id
_entity_poly.type
_entity_poly.pdbx_seq_one_letter_code
_entity_poly.pdbx_strand_id
1 'polypeptide(L)'
;MPLTYSYATGPCLPNPCHNGGTCEISEAYRGDTFIGYICKCPAGFNGIHCQHNVNECETEPCKNDGICTDLVANYSCECPGEFMGRNCQYKCSGPLGMEGGIISNQQITASSTHRALFGLQKWYPYYARLNKKGAKRIGSPEYIKSYKIAYSSDGKLWTTYKVKGTSEDMVFHGNVDNNTPYANSFTPPIKSQYIRLYPQVCRRHCTLRMELLGCELSGCSEPLGMKSGHIQDYQITASSIFRTLNMDMFTWEPRKARLDKQGKVNAWTSGHSDQSQWLQIDLLVPTKVTGIITQGAKDFGHVQFVGSYKVAYGNDGQHWTIYQDEKQKKD
;
A
#
# COMPACT_ATOMS: atom_id res chain seq x y z
N MET A 1 21.00 -52.19 54.14
CA MET A 1 21.37 -50.86 53.64
C MET A 1 20.10 -50.20 53.13
N PRO A 2 19.53 -49.20 53.83
CA PRO A 2 18.41 -48.44 53.27
C PRO A 2 18.95 -47.40 52.29
N LEU A 3 18.34 -47.34 51.11
CA LEU A 3 18.53 -46.27 50.13
C LEU A 3 17.87 -45.00 50.68
N THR A 4 18.67 -43.98 51.01
CA THR A 4 18.15 -42.64 51.32
C THR A 4 17.65 -41.99 50.03
N TYR A 5 16.33 -41.94 49.85
CA TYR A 5 15.70 -41.03 48.89
C TYR A 5 15.90 -39.61 49.40
N SER A 6 16.85 -38.87 48.83
CA SER A 6 16.94 -37.43 49.03
C SER A 6 15.78 -36.77 48.27
N TYR A 7 14.69 -36.45 48.95
CA TYR A 7 13.78 -35.44 48.43
C TYR A 7 14.57 -34.14 48.32
N ALA A 8 14.75 -33.65 47.10
CA ALA A 8 15.35 -32.35 46.86
C ALA A 8 14.39 -31.28 47.41
N THR A 9 14.52 -30.95 48.70
CA THR A 9 13.73 -29.91 49.37
C THR A 9 14.48 -28.60 49.20
N GLY A 10 14.03 -27.77 48.28
CA GLY A 10 14.64 -26.48 48.00
C GLY A 10 13.56 -25.44 47.64
N PRO A 11 13.89 -24.15 47.71
CA PRO A 11 12.93 -23.07 47.46
C PRO A 11 12.36 -23.08 46.03
N CYS A 12 13.01 -23.79 45.09
CA CYS A 12 12.55 -23.98 43.72
C CYS A 12 11.76 -25.28 43.48
N LEU A 13 11.42 -26.06 44.52
CA LEU A 13 10.77 -27.36 44.39
C LEU A 13 9.55 -27.47 45.35
N PRO A 14 8.31 -27.44 44.82
CA PRO A 14 7.92 -27.28 43.41
C PRO A 14 8.26 -25.88 42.85
N ASN A 15 8.40 -25.75 41.52
CA ASN A 15 8.78 -24.47 40.89
C ASN A 15 7.74 -23.37 41.22
N PRO A 16 8.12 -22.31 41.97
CA PRO A 16 7.20 -21.24 42.36
C PRO A 16 6.90 -20.25 41.23
N CYS A 17 7.66 -20.29 40.13
CA CYS A 17 7.52 -19.36 39.01
C CYS A 17 6.39 -19.78 38.06
N HIS A 18 5.50 -18.84 37.73
CA HIS A 18 4.40 -19.02 36.80
C HIS A 18 4.84 -18.83 35.34
N ASN A 19 3.94 -19.16 34.40
CA ASN A 19 4.08 -18.90 32.96
C ASN A 19 5.37 -19.43 32.32
N GLY A 20 5.91 -20.54 32.83
CA GLY A 20 7.16 -21.13 32.33
C GLY A 20 8.44 -20.43 32.84
N GLY A 21 8.33 -19.61 33.89
CA GLY A 21 9.48 -18.99 34.55
C GLY A 21 10.47 -20.01 35.10
N THR A 22 11.76 -19.66 34.99
CA THR A 22 12.86 -20.50 35.52
C THR A 22 13.21 -20.04 36.92
N CYS A 23 13.15 -20.95 37.89
CA CYS A 23 13.54 -20.65 39.27
C CYS A 23 15.04 -20.82 39.46
N GLU A 24 15.69 -19.82 40.04
CA GLU A 24 17.09 -19.86 40.42
C GLU A 24 17.24 -19.58 41.92
N ILE A 25 18.00 -20.42 42.61
CA ILE A 25 18.32 -20.22 44.02
C ILE A 25 19.18 -18.95 44.12
N SER A 26 18.77 -18.01 44.97
CA SER A 26 19.46 -16.74 45.16
C SER A 26 19.28 -16.21 46.57
N GLU A 27 20.14 -15.30 47.01
CA GLU A 27 20.04 -14.64 48.32
C GLU A 27 19.04 -13.46 48.28
N ALA A 28 17.81 -13.73 47.79
CA ALA A 28 16.77 -12.72 47.65
C ALA A 28 16.00 -12.48 48.97
N TYR A 29 15.78 -11.22 49.31
CA TYR A 29 14.98 -10.74 50.44
C TYR A 29 13.78 -9.90 49.96
N ARG A 30 12.66 -9.94 50.70
CA ARG A 30 11.52 -9.03 50.53
C ARG A 30 11.21 -8.36 51.86
N GLY A 31 11.67 -7.12 52.02
CA GLY A 31 11.77 -6.49 53.34
C GLY A 31 12.71 -7.32 54.23
N ASP A 32 12.27 -7.62 55.45
CA ASP A 32 13.08 -8.40 56.40
C ASP A 32 12.97 -9.93 56.21
N THR A 33 12.18 -10.40 55.23
CA THR A 33 11.94 -11.83 55.00
C THR A 33 12.85 -12.39 53.91
N PHE A 34 13.61 -13.45 54.24
CA PHE A 34 14.42 -14.20 53.28
C PHE A 34 13.55 -15.14 52.43
N ILE A 35 13.67 -15.05 51.10
CA ILE A 35 12.86 -15.84 50.15
C ILE A 35 13.68 -17.00 49.55
N GLY A 36 14.99 -16.80 49.32
CA GLY A 36 15.91 -17.86 48.89
C GLY A 36 15.84 -18.26 47.40
N TYR A 37 15.04 -17.57 46.58
CA TYR A 37 14.98 -17.78 45.14
C TYR A 37 14.60 -16.51 44.38
N ILE A 38 14.90 -16.50 43.08
CA ILE A 38 14.42 -15.52 42.11
C ILE A 38 13.84 -16.22 40.89
N CYS A 39 12.77 -15.67 40.34
CA CYS A 39 12.20 -16.15 39.09
C CYS A 39 12.75 -15.35 37.91
N LYS A 40 13.37 -16.05 36.95
CA LYS A 40 13.68 -15.50 35.64
C LYS A 40 12.45 -15.63 34.75
N CYS A 41 11.84 -14.49 34.46
CA CYS A 41 10.62 -14.44 33.65
C CYS A 41 10.92 -14.60 32.17
N PRO A 42 10.10 -15.39 31.44
CA PRO A 42 10.13 -15.39 29.99
C PRO A 42 9.73 -14.00 29.46
N ALA A 43 10.09 -13.71 28.21
CA ALA A 43 9.68 -12.47 27.55
C ALA A 43 8.14 -12.30 27.63
N GLY A 44 7.69 -11.08 27.91
CA GLY A 44 6.27 -10.75 28.07
C GLY A 44 5.69 -10.95 29.47
N PHE A 45 6.45 -11.50 30.43
CA PHE A 45 5.99 -11.66 31.81
C PHE A 45 6.81 -10.85 32.80
N ASN A 46 6.16 -10.35 33.84
CA ASN A 46 6.81 -9.69 34.97
C ASN A 46 6.19 -10.10 36.31
N GLY A 47 6.71 -9.49 37.37
CA GLY A 47 6.34 -9.81 38.74
C GLY A 47 7.29 -10.81 39.37
N ILE A 48 7.21 -10.89 40.69
CA ILE A 48 8.12 -11.67 41.54
C ILE A 48 8.15 -13.14 41.13
N HIS A 49 7.01 -13.68 40.71
CA HIS A 49 6.85 -15.07 40.26
C HIS A 49 6.43 -15.14 38.78
N CYS A 50 6.68 -14.10 37.99
CA CYS A 50 6.30 -14.04 36.56
C CYS A 50 4.79 -14.19 36.32
N GLN A 51 3.98 -13.78 37.30
CA GLN A 51 2.55 -14.01 37.33
C GLN A 51 1.75 -12.98 36.51
N HIS A 52 2.36 -11.87 36.10
CA HIS A 52 1.69 -10.84 35.33
C HIS A 52 2.13 -10.88 33.87
N ASN A 53 1.18 -10.86 32.93
CA ASN A 53 1.46 -10.50 31.55
C ASN A 53 1.78 -9.00 31.50
N VAL A 54 2.86 -8.63 30.84
CA VAL A 54 3.19 -7.23 30.58
C VAL A 54 2.18 -6.72 29.56
N ASN A 55 1.47 -5.64 29.89
CA ASN A 55 0.52 -5.06 28.96
C ASN A 55 1.23 -4.14 27.96
N GLU A 56 1.55 -4.66 26.77
CA GLU A 56 2.25 -3.87 25.75
C GLU A 56 1.41 -2.68 25.22
N CYS A 57 0.09 -2.70 25.42
CA CYS A 57 -0.82 -1.63 25.01
C CYS A 57 -0.75 -0.37 25.88
N GLU A 58 -0.17 -0.41 27.10
CA GLU A 58 -0.04 0.77 27.97
C GLU A 58 0.82 1.89 27.36
N THR A 59 1.69 1.53 26.41
CA THR A 59 2.54 2.49 25.69
C THR A 59 1.82 3.17 24.52
N GLU A 60 0.53 2.90 24.31
CA GLU A 60 -0.29 3.37 23.19
C GLU A 60 0.40 3.19 21.82
N PRO A 61 0.77 1.94 21.47
CA PRO A 61 1.51 1.68 20.24
C PRO A 61 0.66 1.89 18.98
N CYS A 62 -0.65 1.61 19.04
CA CYS A 62 -1.58 1.79 17.93
C CYS A 62 -1.90 3.28 17.72
N LYS A 63 -1.70 3.78 16.50
CA LYS A 63 -1.96 5.16 16.09
C LYS A 63 -3.32 5.30 15.40
N ASN A 64 -3.74 6.54 15.15
CA ASN A 64 -4.93 6.87 14.37
C ASN A 64 -6.19 6.13 14.84
N ASP A 65 -6.46 6.17 16.16
CA ASP A 65 -7.60 5.52 16.80
C ASP A 65 -7.64 3.99 16.65
N GLY A 66 -6.48 3.35 16.43
CA GLY A 66 -6.32 1.90 16.43
C GLY A 66 -6.64 1.26 17.78
N ILE A 67 -7.44 0.19 17.77
CA ILE A 67 -7.77 -0.55 19.00
C ILE A 67 -6.64 -1.55 19.28
N CYS A 68 -5.98 -1.39 20.43
CA CYS A 68 -4.90 -2.27 20.86
C CYS A 68 -5.45 -3.49 21.61
N THR A 69 -4.96 -4.68 21.24
CA THR A 69 -5.19 -5.93 21.96
C THR A 69 -3.85 -6.45 22.48
N ASP A 70 -3.77 -6.61 23.79
CA ASP A 70 -2.62 -7.18 24.50
C ASP A 70 -2.44 -8.67 24.17
N LEU A 71 -1.20 -9.11 23.96
CA LEU A 71 -0.84 -10.51 23.73
C LEU A 71 0.35 -10.86 24.64
N VAL A 72 0.84 -12.11 24.58
CA VAL A 72 2.05 -12.49 25.33
C VAL A 72 3.29 -12.00 24.59
N ALA A 73 4.05 -11.11 25.23
CA ALA A 73 5.28 -10.50 24.68
C ALA A 73 5.06 -9.73 23.37
N ASN A 74 3.83 -9.31 23.09
CA ASN A 74 3.44 -8.73 21.81
C ASN A 74 2.09 -8.02 21.93
N TYR A 75 1.72 -7.27 20.89
CA TYR A 75 0.40 -6.66 20.78
C TYR A 75 -0.11 -6.77 19.34
N SER A 76 -1.42 -6.60 19.18
CA SER A 76 -2.06 -6.46 17.88
C SER A 76 -2.90 -5.19 17.84
N CYS A 77 -2.83 -4.46 16.73
CA CYS A 77 -3.68 -3.30 16.48
C CYS A 77 -4.78 -3.64 15.47
N GLU A 78 -6.04 -3.40 15.83
CA GLU A 78 -7.15 -3.33 14.88
C GLU A 78 -7.24 -1.91 14.32
N CYS A 79 -6.82 -1.73 13.07
CA CYS A 79 -6.78 -0.42 12.44
C CYS A 79 -8.16 0.00 11.91
N PRO A 80 -8.65 1.21 12.25
CA PRO A 80 -9.92 1.69 11.75
C PRO A 80 -9.81 2.15 10.30
N GLY A 81 -10.89 1.89 9.55
CA GLY A 81 -11.16 2.48 8.24
C GLY A 81 -9.99 2.42 7.26
N GLU A 82 -9.36 3.58 7.06
CA GLU A 82 -8.35 3.85 6.04
C GLU A 82 -6.91 3.62 6.51
N PHE A 83 -6.67 3.10 7.72
CA PHE A 83 -5.33 2.91 8.27
C PHE A 83 -4.84 1.46 8.22
N MET A 84 -3.52 1.29 8.12
CA MET A 84 -2.84 -0.01 8.08
C MET A 84 -1.47 0.03 8.74
N GLY A 85 -0.83 -1.14 8.82
CA GLY A 85 0.48 -1.33 9.44
C GLY A 85 0.34 -1.93 10.84
N ARG A 86 1.46 -2.39 11.41
CA ARG A 86 1.46 -3.00 12.77
C ARG A 86 0.86 -2.05 13.81
N ASN A 87 1.05 -0.75 13.61
CA ASN A 87 0.68 0.30 14.55
C ASN A 87 -0.35 1.26 13.92
N CYS A 88 -1.02 0.87 12.82
CA CYS A 88 -1.98 1.73 12.11
C CYS A 88 -1.41 3.08 11.66
N GLN A 89 -0.10 3.14 11.42
CA GLN A 89 0.62 4.38 11.13
C GLN A 89 0.48 4.85 9.67
N TYR A 90 0.07 3.96 8.76
CA TYR A 90 -0.01 4.25 7.33
C TYR A 90 -1.44 4.44 6.89
N LYS A 91 -1.69 5.44 6.04
CA LYS A 91 -2.99 5.67 5.41
C LYS A 91 -3.10 4.85 4.12
N CYS A 92 -3.85 3.75 4.15
CA CYS A 92 -4.16 2.86 3.03
C CYS A 92 -5.38 3.37 2.24
N SER A 93 -5.25 4.51 1.55
CA SER A 93 -6.35 5.10 0.76
C SER A 93 -5.88 5.72 -0.54
N GLY A 94 -4.68 5.34 -0.97
CA GLY A 94 -4.12 5.78 -2.24
C GLY A 94 -4.88 5.18 -3.42
N PRO A 95 -4.88 5.85 -4.59
CA PRO A 95 -5.40 5.26 -5.81
C PRO A 95 -4.55 4.05 -6.21
N LEU A 96 -5.19 2.92 -6.51
CA LEU A 96 -4.53 1.70 -7.00
C LEU A 96 -4.11 1.81 -8.48
N GLY A 97 -4.40 2.94 -9.12
CA GLY A 97 -3.87 3.31 -10.43
C GLY A 97 -4.75 2.84 -11.59
N MET A 98 -6.07 2.91 -11.45
CA MET A 98 -6.99 2.77 -12.56
C MET A 98 -6.91 3.99 -13.48
N GLU A 99 -6.89 5.22 -12.98
CA GLU A 99 -6.67 6.41 -13.81
C GLU A 99 -5.21 6.49 -14.27
N GLY A 100 -4.26 6.19 -13.38
CA GLY A 100 -2.82 6.26 -13.65
C GLY A 100 -2.25 5.17 -14.57
N GLY A 101 -3.07 4.19 -15.00
CA GLY A 101 -2.66 3.15 -15.95
C GLY A 101 -1.81 2.01 -15.36
N ILE A 102 -1.57 2.01 -14.04
CA ILE A 102 -0.88 0.91 -13.33
C ILE A 102 -1.69 -0.38 -13.50
N ILE A 103 -3.01 -0.30 -13.35
CA ILE A 103 -3.90 -1.41 -13.70
C ILE A 103 -4.01 -1.47 -15.23
N SER A 104 -3.54 -2.55 -15.83
CA SER A 104 -3.57 -2.80 -17.28
C SER A 104 -4.99 -3.01 -17.81
N ASN A 105 -5.22 -2.69 -19.08
CA ASN A 105 -6.50 -2.97 -19.76
C ASN A 105 -6.91 -4.45 -19.72
N GLN A 106 -5.93 -5.36 -19.65
CA GLN A 106 -6.18 -6.80 -19.58
C GLN A 106 -6.73 -7.25 -18.22
N GLN A 107 -6.49 -6.47 -17.16
CA GLN A 107 -6.97 -6.77 -15.82
C GLN A 107 -8.44 -6.34 -15.61
N ILE A 108 -8.96 -5.47 -16.48
CA ILE A 108 -10.31 -4.93 -16.38
C ILE A 108 -11.25 -5.71 -17.28
N THR A 109 -12.18 -6.45 -16.68
CA THR A 109 -13.15 -7.30 -17.38
C THR A 109 -14.58 -6.95 -16.96
N ALA A 110 -15.55 -7.24 -17.83
CA ALA A 110 -16.97 -7.14 -17.51
C ALA A 110 -17.73 -8.28 -18.20
N SER A 111 -18.94 -8.54 -17.71
CA SER A 111 -19.82 -9.58 -18.26
C SER A 111 -20.35 -9.25 -19.66
N SER A 112 -20.40 -7.98 -20.05
CA SER A 112 -20.85 -7.55 -21.38
C SER A 112 -20.23 -6.22 -21.81
N THR A 113 -20.38 -5.90 -23.09
CA THR A 113 -19.97 -4.62 -23.70
C THR A 113 -21.11 -4.05 -24.53
N HIS A 114 -21.11 -2.74 -24.76
CA HIS A 114 -22.15 -2.08 -25.55
C HIS A 114 -21.56 -1.34 -26.74
N ARG A 115 -22.19 -1.47 -27.91
CA ARG A 115 -21.88 -0.70 -29.13
C ARG A 115 -23.14 0.01 -29.59
N ALA A 116 -23.09 1.34 -29.77
CA ALA A 116 -24.24 2.11 -30.27
C ALA A 116 -24.28 2.16 -31.81
N LEU A 117 -25.41 2.61 -32.35
CA LEU A 117 -25.74 2.66 -33.79
C LEU A 117 -24.58 3.15 -34.68
N PHE A 118 -24.35 2.42 -35.77
CA PHE A 118 -23.25 2.57 -36.73
C PHE A 118 -21.82 2.42 -36.17
N GLY A 119 -21.65 1.92 -34.95
CA GLY A 119 -20.33 1.64 -34.38
C GLY A 119 -19.54 2.89 -33.95
N LEU A 120 -20.18 4.07 -34.00
CA LEU A 120 -19.57 5.36 -33.67
C LEU A 120 -19.30 5.53 -32.16
N GLN A 121 -20.02 4.80 -31.29
CA GLN A 121 -19.82 4.85 -29.85
C GLN A 121 -19.63 3.44 -29.28
N LYS A 122 -18.46 3.18 -28.69
CA LYS A 122 -18.07 1.88 -28.14
C LYS A 122 -17.82 1.99 -26.63
N TRP A 123 -18.36 1.06 -25.87
CA TRP A 123 -18.22 0.99 -24.42
C TRP A 123 -17.58 -0.34 -24.04
N TYR A 124 -16.38 -0.25 -23.48
CA TYR A 124 -15.57 -1.40 -23.07
C TYR A 124 -15.13 -1.26 -21.61
N PRO A 125 -14.83 -2.38 -20.93
CA PRO A 125 -14.47 -2.36 -19.52
C PRO A 125 -13.23 -1.50 -19.24
N TYR A 126 -12.24 -1.52 -20.14
CA TYR A 126 -11.01 -0.73 -19.98
C TYR A 126 -11.22 0.79 -20.04
N TYR A 127 -12.40 1.28 -20.43
CA TYR A 127 -12.78 2.70 -20.31
C TYR A 127 -13.35 3.08 -18.93
N ALA A 128 -13.54 2.11 -18.02
CA ALA A 128 -14.08 2.33 -16.68
C ALA A 128 -13.08 3.02 -15.71
N ARG A 129 -12.12 3.77 -16.24
CA ARG A 129 -11.12 4.54 -15.48
C ARG A 129 -11.69 5.90 -15.12
N LEU A 130 -11.52 6.31 -13.87
CA LEU A 130 -11.88 7.65 -13.41
C LEU A 130 -11.18 8.70 -14.30
N ASN A 131 -11.94 9.66 -14.81
CA ASN A 131 -11.48 10.73 -15.70
C ASN A 131 -12.40 11.96 -15.49
N LYS A 132 -11.90 13.19 -15.67
CA LYS A 132 -12.64 14.44 -15.36
C LYS A 132 -13.83 14.83 -16.25
N LYS A 133 -14.30 13.97 -17.15
CA LYS A 133 -15.49 14.25 -18.00
C LYS A 133 -16.71 13.51 -17.46
N GLY A 134 -17.92 13.76 -17.94
CA GLY A 134 -19.10 12.97 -17.56
C GLY A 134 -19.54 12.01 -18.65
N ALA A 135 -19.96 10.79 -18.30
CA ALA A 135 -20.44 9.84 -19.31
C ALA A 135 -21.82 10.25 -19.86
N LYS A 136 -21.94 10.43 -21.17
CA LYS A 136 -23.20 10.81 -21.84
C LYS A 136 -23.41 9.98 -23.10
N ARG A 137 -24.67 9.66 -23.38
CA ARG A 137 -25.11 9.09 -24.66
C ARG A 137 -26.12 10.03 -25.29
N ILE A 138 -25.80 10.56 -26.46
CA ILE A 138 -26.65 11.50 -27.22
C ILE A 138 -27.19 12.62 -26.28
N GLY A 139 -26.26 13.31 -25.61
CA GLY A 139 -26.56 14.41 -24.69
C GLY A 139 -27.12 14.02 -23.31
N SER A 140 -27.52 12.76 -23.11
CA SER A 140 -28.16 12.33 -21.87
C SER A 140 -27.20 11.62 -20.91
N PRO A 141 -27.24 11.93 -19.60
CA PRO A 141 -26.36 11.32 -18.61
C PRO A 141 -26.73 9.87 -18.33
N GLU A 142 -25.71 9.03 -18.14
CA GLU A 142 -25.84 7.62 -17.75
C GLU A 142 -24.90 7.34 -16.56
N TYR A 143 -25.39 6.65 -15.55
CA TYR A 143 -24.63 6.30 -14.36
C TYR A 143 -25.33 5.24 -13.50
N ILE A 144 -24.58 4.63 -12.59
CA ILE A 144 -25.08 3.69 -11.59
C ILE A 144 -25.53 4.47 -10.34
N LYS A 145 -26.75 4.21 -9.85
CA LYS A 145 -27.34 4.80 -8.63
C LYS A 145 -27.09 3.97 -7.38
N SER A 146 -26.94 2.66 -7.50
CA SER A 146 -26.55 1.78 -6.40
C SER A 146 -25.93 0.48 -6.90
N TYR A 147 -25.08 -0.14 -6.09
CA TYR A 147 -24.35 -1.35 -6.46
C TYR A 147 -23.99 -2.22 -5.25
N LYS A 148 -23.73 -3.50 -5.48
CA LYS A 148 -23.13 -4.44 -4.52
C LYS A 148 -21.68 -4.74 -4.90
N ILE A 149 -20.88 -5.16 -3.93
CA ILE A 149 -19.48 -5.57 -4.14
C ILE A 149 -19.33 -7.04 -3.78
N ALA A 150 -18.64 -7.80 -4.62
CA ALA A 150 -18.12 -9.12 -4.26
C ALA A 150 -16.61 -9.19 -4.50
N TYR A 151 -15.93 -10.03 -3.74
CA TYR A 151 -14.49 -10.19 -3.81
C TYR A 151 -14.09 -11.66 -3.74
N SER A 152 -12.87 -11.96 -4.22
CA SER A 152 -12.35 -13.32 -4.32
C SER A 152 -10.82 -13.31 -4.29
N SER A 153 -10.21 -14.32 -3.69
CA SER A 153 -8.76 -14.51 -3.71
C SER A 153 -8.28 -15.44 -4.83
N ASP A 154 -9.17 -16.23 -5.43
CA ASP A 154 -8.84 -17.24 -6.44
C ASP A 154 -9.56 -17.02 -7.79
N GLY A 155 -10.47 -16.06 -7.85
CA GLY A 155 -11.31 -15.75 -9.02
C GLY A 155 -12.47 -16.74 -9.24
N LYS A 156 -12.59 -17.78 -8.41
CA LYS A 156 -13.58 -18.86 -8.53
C LYS A 156 -14.64 -18.77 -7.45
N LEU A 157 -14.24 -18.69 -6.19
CA LEU A 157 -15.15 -18.54 -5.06
C LEU A 157 -15.36 -17.06 -4.77
N TRP A 158 -16.61 -16.61 -4.81
CA TRP A 158 -16.96 -15.20 -4.63
C TRP A 158 -17.75 -14.99 -3.35
N THR A 159 -17.34 -13.98 -2.58
CA THR A 159 -18.02 -13.57 -1.35
C THR A 159 -18.57 -12.15 -1.54
N THR A 160 -19.87 -11.97 -1.29
CA THR A 160 -20.50 -10.65 -1.31
C THR A 160 -20.23 -9.90 -0.01
N TYR A 161 -19.91 -8.61 -0.12
CA TYR A 161 -19.71 -7.74 1.04
C TYR A 161 -21.02 -7.55 1.82
N LYS A 162 -20.95 -7.68 3.16
CA LYS A 162 -22.12 -7.75 4.05
C LYS A 162 -22.20 -6.53 4.98
N VAL A 163 -23.40 -6.22 5.44
CA VAL A 163 -23.61 -5.23 6.50
C VAL A 163 -23.04 -5.76 7.82
N LYS A 164 -22.30 -4.92 8.57
CA LYS A 164 -21.60 -5.32 9.81
C LYS A 164 -22.58 -5.98 10.79
N GLY A 165 -22.26 -7.20 11.22
CA GLY A 165 -23.06 -7.96 12.19
C GLY A 165 -24.31 -8.65 11.63
N THR A 166 -24.49 -8.68 10.31
CA THR A 166 -25.66 -9.32 9.68
C THR A 166 -25.26 -10.21 8.49
N SER A 167 -26.19 -11.04 8.01
CA SER A 167 -26.03 -11.84 6.78
C SER A 167 -26.48 -11.11 5.51
N GLU A 168 -26.95 -9.87 5.63
CA GLU A 168 -27.50 -9.08 4.52
C GLU A 168 -26.39 -8.49 3.64
N ASP A 169 -26.62 -8.51 2.33
CA ASP A 169 -25.73 -7.89 1.35
C ASP A 169 -25.71 -6.36 1.53
N MET A 170 -24.52 -5.78 1.62
CA MET A 170 -24.37 -4.33 1.62
C MET A 170 -24.68 -3.76 0.24
N VAL A 171 -25.59 -2.78 0.19
CA VAL A 171 -25.90 -2.00 -1.02
C VAL A 171 -25.28 -0.61 -0.87
N PHE A 172 -24.31 -0.30 -1.72
CA PHE A 172 -23.65 0.99 -1.76
C PHE A 172 -24.43 1.98 -2.61
N HIS A 173 -24.47 3.24 -2.16
CA HIS A 173 -25.01 4.33 -2.96
C HIS A 173 -24.03 4.70 -4.08
N GLY A 174 -24.55 4.90 -5.28
CA GLY A 174 -23.79 5.29 -6.47
C GLY A 174 -23.88 6.80 -6.74
N ASN A 175 -23.76 7.15 -8.01
CA ASN A 175 -23.78 8.55 -8.44
C ASN A 175 -25.21 9.10 -8.52
N VAL A 176 -25.33 10.43 -8.33
CA VAL A 176 -26.55 11.21 -8.58
C VAL A 176 -26.53 11.95 -9.92
N ASP A 177 -25.36 12.08 -10.53
CA ASP A 177 -25.12 12.67 -11.84
C ASP A 177 -24.05 11.87 -12.61
N ASN A 178 -23.60 12.36 -13.77
CA ASN A 178 -22.63 11.64 -14.59
C ASN A 178 -21.18 12.14 -14.49
N ASN A 179 -20.90 13.18 -13.70
CA ASN A 179 -19.62 13.89 -13.67
C ASN A 179 -18.95 13.89 -12.29
N THR A 180 -19.74 14.05 -11.23
CA THR A 180 -19.28 14.15 -9.85
C THR A 180 -18.87 12.77 -9.35
N PRO A 181 -17.60 12.57 -8.93
CA PRO A 181 -17.17 11.33 -8.32
C PRO A 181 -17.86 11.15 -6.95
N TYR A 182 -18.32 9.93 -6.67
CA TYR A 182 -18.93 9.57 -5.39
C TYR A 182 -18.08 8.46 -4.76
N ALA A 183 -17.53 8.71 -3.57
CA ALA A 183 -16.63 7.80 -2.88
C ALA A 183 -17.37 6.98 -1.82
N ASN A 184 -17.10 5.67 -1.78
CA ASN A 184 -17.56 4.76 -0.73
C ASN A 184 -16.35 4.07 -0.12
N SER A 185 -16.26 4.06 1.20
CA SER A 185 -15.21 3.35 1.94
C SER A 185 -15.74 2.02 2.48
N PHE A 186 -14.86 1.02 2.58
CA PHE A 186 -15.19 -0.29 3.13
C PHE A 186 -14.75 -0.38 4.59
N THR A 187 -15.66 -0.77 5.48
CA THR A 187 -15.37 -0.98 6.90
C THR A 187 -16.09 -2.25 7.37
N PRO A 188 -15.37 -3.36 7.57
CA PRO A 188 -13.91 -3.50 7.48
C PRO A 188 -13.34 -3.45 6.03
N PRO A 189 -12.04 -3.14 5.85
CA PRO A 189 -11.38 -3.19 4.55
C PRO A 189 -11.41 -4.58 3.91
N ILE A 190 -11.52 -4.64 2.57
CA ILE A 190 -11.52 -5.90 1.81
C ILE A 190 -10.08 -6.31 1.50
N LYS A 191 -9.71 -7.54 1.84
CA LYS A 191 -8.42 -8.16 1.49
C LYS A 191 -8.65 -9.23 0.43
N SER A 192 -8.32 -8.96 -0.84
CA SER A 192 -8.53 -9.91 -1.94
C SER A 192 -7.66 -9.62 -3.16
N GLN A 193 -7.55 -10.60 -4.07
CA GLN A 193 -6.89 -10.40 -5.37
C GLN A 193 -7.87 -9.88 -6.44
N TYR A 194 -9.14 -10.29 -6.36
CA TYR A 194 -10.18 -9.95 -7.30
C TYR A 194 -11.32 -9.20 -6.61
N ILE A 195 -11.88 -8.22 -7.31
CA ILE A 195 -13.05 -7.46 -6.90
C ILE A 195 -14.02 -7.32 -8.08
N ARG A 196 -15.32 -7.43 -7.81
CA ARG A 196 -16.41 -7.27 -8.77
C ARG A 196 -17.45 -6.30 -8.23
N LEU A 197 -17.90 -5.41 -9.10
CA LEU A 197 -19.01 -4.51 -8.84
C LEU A 197 -20.26 -4.99 -9.59
N TYR A 198 -21.37 -5.08 -8.86
CA TYR A 198 -22.66 -5.52 -9.37
C TYR A 198 -23.66 -4.35 -9.32
N PRO A 199 -23.93 -3.66 -10.45
CA PRO A 199 -24.91 -2.59 -10.50
C PRO A 199 -26.28 -3.12 -10.08
N GLN A 200 -26.98 -2.41 -9.18
CA GLN A 200 -28.33 -2.76 -8.73
C GLN A 200 -29.36 -1.84 -9.37
N VAL A 201 -29.14 -0.52 -9.31
CA VAL A 201 -30.02 0.49 -9.90
C VAL A 201 -29.20 1.40 -10.80
N CYS A 202 -29.67 1.65 -12.01
CA CYS A 202 -28.98 2.47 -13.00
C CYS A 202 -29.89 3.56 -13.57
N ARG A 203 -29.34 4.72 -13.92
CA ARG A 203 -30.04 5.71 -14.74
C ARG A 203 -29.77 5.42 -16.21
N ARG A 204 -30.80 4.97 -16.93
CA ARG A 204 -30.73 4.48 -18.32
C ARG A 204 -29.88 3.22 -18.44
N HIS A 205 -28.58 3.37 -18.65
CA HIS A 205 -27.63 2.27 -18.74
C HIS A 205 -26.70 2.26 -17.53
N CYS A 206 -26.24 1.06 -17.15
CA CYS A 206 -25.27 0.88 -16.09
C CYS A 206 -23.86 1.26 -16.58
N THR A 207 -23.62 2.56 -16.59
CA THR A 207 -22.35 3.15 -17.02
C THR A 207 -21.52 3.55 -15.81
N LEU A 208 -20.24 3.16 -15.79
CA LEU A 208 -19.36 3.40 -14.65
C LEU A 208 -17.97 3.85 -15.11
N ARG A 209 -17.40 4.75 -14.31
CA ARG A 209 -15.97 5.02 -14.26
C ARG A 209 -15.58 5.10 -12.80
N MET A 210 -14.47 4.49 -12.44
CA MET A 210 -14.08 4.36 -11.05
C MET A 210 -12.55 4.37 -10.90
N GLU A 211 -12.12 4.64 -9.69
CA GLU A 211 -10.76 4.44 -9.20
C GLU A 211 -10.90 3.59 -7.93
N LEU A 212 -10.02 2.61 -7.77
CA LEU A 212 -10.00 1.80 -6.56
C LEU A 212 -9.04 2.48 -5.58
N LEU A 213 -9.49 2.64 -4.34
CA LEU A 213 -8.66 3.16 -3.27
C LEU A 213 -8.23 2.01 -2.36
N GLY A 214 -6.95 1.96 -2.02
CA GLY A 214 -6.40 0.93 -1.16
C GLY A 214 -4.87 0.94 -1.16
N CYS A 215 -4.29 -0.19 -0.79
CA CYS A 215 -2.85 -0.39 -0.70
C CYS A 215 -2.53 -1.88 -0.80
N GLU A 216 -1.25 -2.19 -0.96
CA GLU A 216 -0.74 -3.55 -0.91
C GLU A 216 -0.59 -4.04 0.53
N LEU A 217 -0.82 -5.33 0.78
CA LEU A 217 -0.66 -5.96 2.11
C LEU A 217 0.79 -5.85 2.65
N SER A 218 1.79 -5.72 1.77
CA SER A 218 3.20 -5.63 2.13
C SER A 218 3.64 -4.26 2.64
N GLY A 219 2.78 -3.22 2.52
CA GLY A 219 3.06 -1.86 2.99
C GLY A 219 4.15 -1.09 2.22
N CYS A 220 4.68 -1.64 1.12
CA CYS A 220 5.81 -1.05 0.36
C CYS A 220 5.40 -0.30 -0.92
N SER A 221 4.11 0.00 -1.09
CA SER A 221 3.55 0.59 -2.31
C SER A 221 3.37 2.12 -2.25
N GLU A 222 3.84 2.78 -1.18
CA GLU A 222 3.72 4.23 -1.03
C GLU A 222 4.70 4.98 -1.94
N PRO A 223 4.27 6.10 -2.57
CA PRO A 223 5.14 6.88 -3.43
C PRO A 223 6.27 7.53 -2.63
N LEU A 224 7.52 7.26 -3.02
CA LEU A 224 8.72 7.78 -2.35
C LEU A 224 8.89 9.31 -2.41
N GLY A 225 8.07 10.00 -3.21
CA GLY A 225 7.98 11.45 -3.14
C GLY A 225 8.34 12.23 -4.40
N MET A 226 8.54 11.57 -5.54
CA MET A 226 8.81 12.24 -6.82
C MET A 226 7.66 13.19 -7.21
N LYS A 227 6.40 12.76 -7.07
CA LYS A 227 5.22 13.58 -7.39
C LYS A 227 4.89 14.59 -6.28
N SER A 228 4.97 14.19 -5.02
CA SER A 228 4.60 15.04 -3.87
C SER A 228 5.63 16.13 -3.58
N GLY A 229 6.86 16.01 -4.10
CA GLY A 229 7.95 16.94 -3.79
C GLY A 229 8.71 16.60 -2.52
N HIS A 230 8.45 15.45 -1.89
CA HIS A 230 9.21 15.00 -0.72
C HIS A 230 10.67 14.68 -1.10
N ILE A 231 10.89 14.08 -2.28
CA ILE A 231 12.22 14.07 -2.92
C ILE A 231 12.47 15.47 -3.46
N GLN A 232 13.48 16.13 -2.94
CA GLN A 232 13.84 17.51 -3.26
C GLN A 232 14.52 17.64 -4.61
N ASP A 233 14.49 18.83 -5.21
CA ASP A 233 15.04 19.08 -6.55
C ASP A 233 16.55 18.79 -6.64
N TYR A 234 17.31 19.04 -5.57
CA TYR A 234 18.75 18.78 -5.54
C TYR A 234 19.10 17.29 -5.57
N GLN A 235 18.16 16.42 -5.18
CA GLN A 235 18.33 14.97 -5.20
C GLN A 235 18.21 14.40 -6.61
N ILE A 236 17.76 15.18 -7.60
CA ILE A 236 17.48 14.71 -8.95
C ILE A 236 18.54 15.30 -9.90
N THR A 237 19.41 14.45 -10.41
CA THR A 237 20.50 14.82 -11.33
C THR A 237 20.39 14.04 -12.63
N ALA A 238 21.05 14.51 -13.68
CA ALA A 238 21.05 13.83 -14.98
C ALA A 238 22.38 14.01 -15.69
N SER A 239 22.65 13.08 -16.59
CA SER A 239 23.75 13.10 -17.57
C SER A 239 23.81 14.39 -18.39
N SER A 240 22.67 14.82 -18.94
CA SER A 240 22.56 15.98 -19.81
C SER A 240 21.14 16.56 -19.80
N ILE A 241 20.98 17.74 -20.40
CA ILE A 241 19.70 18.46 -20.47
C ILE A 241 19.46 19.02 -21.88
N PHE A 242 18.21 18.97 -22.32
CA PHE A 242 17.77 19.59 -23.57
C PHE A 242 17.21 21.01 -23.33
N ARG A 243 17.50 21.92 -24.25
CA ARG A 243 16.99 23.30 -24.26
C ARG A 243 16.19 23.53 -25.54
N THR A 244 14.89 23.74 -25.41
CA THR A 244 14.08 24.09 -26.58
C THR A 244 14.41 25.52 -27.02
N LEU A 245 14.74 25.70 -28.31
CA LEU A 245 15.11 26.99 -28.92
C LEU A 245 16.29 27.71 -28.24
N ASN A 246 17.16 26.99 -27.52
CA ASN A 246 18.24 27.57 -26.72
C ASN A 246 17.80 28.66 -25.71
N MET A 247 16.54 28.63 -25.28
CA MET A 247 16.01 29.56 -24.29
C MET A 247 15.96 28.91 -22.90
N ASP A 248 16.54 29.56 -21.88
CA ASP A 248 16.60 29.02 -20.52
C ASP A 248 15.20 28.70 -19.95
N MET A 249 14.20 29.52 -20.27
CA MET A 249 12.81 29.32 -19.86
C MET A 249 12.20 27.99 -20.36
N PHE A 250 12.75 27.41 -21.43
CA PHE A 250 12.30 26.15 -22.02
C PHE A 250 13.32 25.00 -21.84
N THR A 251 14.06 25.01 -20.73
CA THR A 251 15.02 23.95 -20.39
C THR A 251 14.34 22.76 -19.70
N TRP A 252 14.59 21.55 -20.20
CA TRP A 252 14.03 20.28 -19.70
C TRP A 252 14.89 19.67 -18.58
N GLU A 253 14.96 20.37 -17.47
CA GLU A 253 15.85 20.06 -16.34
C GLU A 253 15.41 18.81 -15.55
N PRO A 254 16.36 18.10 -14.91
CA PRO A 254 16.07 16.87 -14.15
C PRO A 254 15.00 17.06 -13.07
N ARG A 255 15.01 18.20 -12.35
CA ARG A 255 14.01 18.52 -11.32
C ARG A 255 12.56 18.56 -11.81
N LYS A 256 12.35 18.67 -13.13
CA LYS A 256 11.01 18.67 -13.76
C LYS A 256 10.52 17.24 -14.06
N ALA A 257 11.35 16.21 -13.91
CA ALA A 257 11.02 14.79 -14.11
C ALA A 257 10.10 14.23 -13.01
N ARG A 258 8.91 14.81 -12.85
CA ARG A 258 7.94 14.43 -11.82
C ARG A 258 6.63 13.99 -12.47
N LEU A 259 6.04 12.94 -11.91
CA LEU A 259 4.78 12.38 -12.43
C LEU A 259 3.65 13.42 -12.40
N ASP A 260 2.89 13.49 -13.48
CA ASP A 260 1.77 14.41 -13.72
C ASP A 260 2.12 15.91 -13.65
N LYS A 261 3.40 16.25 -13.74
CA LYS A 261 3.85 17.65 -13.79
C LYS A 261 3.19 18.34 -14.99
N GLN A 262 2.65 19.53 -14.73
CA GLN A 262 2.01 20.39 -15.74
C GLN A 262 2.91 21.58 -16.06
N GLY A 263 2.76 22.13 -17.26
CA GLY A 263 3.51 23.30 -17.73
C GLY A 263 3.94 23.14 -19.19
N LYS A 264 4.52 24.21 -19.75
CA LYS A 264 5.10 24.17 -21.10
C LYS A 264 6.32 23.25 -21.19
N VAL A 265 7.11 23.22 -20.12
CA VAL A 265 8.17 22.22 -19.90
C VAL A 265 7.87 21.51 -18.59
N ASN A 266 7.58 20.23 -18.70
CA ASN A 266 6.99 19.45 -17.62
C ASN A 266 7.62 18.06 -17.46
N ALA A 267 8.78 17.83 -18.08
CA ALA A 267 9.58 16.64 -17.84
C ALA A 267 11.08 16.97 -17.97
N TRP A 268 11.91 15.94 -17.83
CA TRP A 268 13.31 15.97 -18.20
C TRP A 268 13.49 15.38 -19.60
N THR A 269 14.47 15.90 -20.33
CA THR A 269 14.89 15.38 -21.63
C THR A 269 16.39 15.55 -21.73
N SER A 270 17.10 14.49 -22.13
CA SER A 270 18.54 14.51 -22.35
C SER A 270 18.90 15.38 -23.54
N GLY A 271 20.07 16.01 -23.50
CA GLY A 271 20.57 16.83 -24.61
C GLY A 271 20.84 16.01 -25.89
N HIS A 272 21.15 14.73 -25.73
CA HIS A 272 21.36 13.79 -26.82
C HIS A 272 20.44 12.57 -26.68
N SER A 273 20.11 11.93 -27.80
CA SER A 273 19.27 10.72 -27.83
C SER A 273 20.16 9.50 -28.09
N ASP A 274 20.87 9.07 -27.05
CA ASP A 274 21.73 7.87 -27.07
C ASP A 274 21.53 7.03 -25.81
N GLN A 275 22.12 5.83 -25.79
CA GLN A 275 21.93 4.85 -24.70
C GLN A 275 22.80 5.12 -23.47
N SER A 276 23.66 6.14 -23.49
CA SER A 276 24.52 6.51 -22.35
C SER A 276 23.86 7.52 -21.40
N GLN A 277 22.70 8.06 -21.79
CA GLN A 277 21.98 9.05 -21.00
C GLN A 277 21.32 8.41 -19.78
N TRP A 278 21.40 9.12 -18.65
CA TRP A 278 20.83 8.70 -17.38
C TRP A 278 20.16 9.86 -16.63
N LEU A 279 19.20 9.50 -15.79
CA LEU A 279 18.54 10.33 -14.77
C LEU A 279 18.73 9.61 -13.43
N GLN A 280 19.31 10.31 -12.47
CA GLN A 280 19.68 9.78 -11.16
C GLN A 280 18.86 10.45 -10.06
N ILE A 281 18.44 9.64 -9.09
CA ILE A 281 17.70 10.09 -7.90
C ILE A 281 18.50 9.64 -6.67
N ASP A 282 18.99 10.59 -5.90
CA ASP A 282 19.64 10.35 -4.61
C ASP A 282 18.59 10.22 -3.51
N LEU A 283 18.49 9.05 -2.91
CA LEU A 283 17.51 8.77 -1.84
C LEU A 283 18.02 9.16 -0.44
N LEU A 284 19.27 9.63 -0.32
CA LEU A 284 19.97 10.04 0.91
C LEU A 284 20.22 8.93 1.94
N VAL A 285 19.29 7.99 2.06
CA VAL A 285 19.37 6.83 2.94
C VAL A 285 19.04 5.55 2.16
N PRO A 286 19.65 4.40 2.51
CA PRO A 286 19.32 3.12 1.90
C PRO A 286 17.81 2.85 1.99
N THR A 287 17.15 2.85 0.85
CA THR A 287 15.69 2.80 0.73
C THR A 287 15.29 1.63 -0.14
N LYS A 288 14.31 0.85 0.29
CA LYS A 288 13.78 -0.27 -0.48
C LYS A 288 12.90 0.26 -1.62
N VAL A 289 13.39 0.20 -2.84
CA VAL A 289 12.63 0.55 -4.05
C VAL A 289 11.98 -0.71 -4.63
N THR A 290 10.66 -0.71 -4.80
CA THR A 290 9.88 -1.86 -5.27
C THR A 290 9.41 -1.74 -6.72
N GLY A 291 9.44 -0.54 -7.29
CA GLY A 291 9.04 -0.32 -8.68
C GLY A 291 9.19 1.15 -9.10
N ILE A 292 9.06 1.39 -10.41
CA ILE A 292 9.16 2.71 -11.03
C ILE A 292 7.97 2.90 -11.97
N ILE A 293 7.27 4.02 -11.81
CA ILE A 293 6.23 4.46 -12.75
C ILE A 293 6.85 5.51 -13.66
N THR A 294 6.70 5.34 -14.98
CA THR A 294 7.24 6.25 -15.99
C THR A 294 6.11 6.95 -16.74
N GLN A 295 6.36 8.18 -17.18
CA GLN A 295 5.40 8.98 -17.95
C GLN A 295 6.16 9.81 -18.99
N GLY A 296 5.64 9.84 -20.21
CA GLY A 296 6.15 10.69 -21.28
C GLY A 296 5.63 12.12 -21.20
N ALA A 297 6.10 12.98 -22.09
CA ALA A 297 5.70 14.37 -22.18
C ALA A 297 5.27 14.75 -23.60
N LYS A 298 4.78 15.98 -23.76
CA LYS A 298 4.50 16.57 -25.06
C LYS A 298 5.26 17.88 -25.21
N ASP A 299 6.03 18.00 -26.28
CA ASP A 299 6.69 19.24 -26.66
C ASP A 299 6.07 19.76 -27.95
N PHE A 300 5.48 20.96 -27.93
CA PHE A 300 4.74 21.55 -29.07
C PHE A 300 3.78 20.60 -29.80
N GLY A 301 3.13 19.69 -29.06
CA GLY A 301 2.19 18.70 -29.61
C GLY A 301 2.82 17.38 -30.05
N HIS A 302 4.15 17.30 -30.12
CA HIS A 302 4.88 16.06 -30.36
C HIS A 302 5.00 15.26 -29.06
N VAL A 303 4.57 14.00 -29.10
CA VAL A 303 4.65 13.08 -27.94
C VAL A 303 6.05 12.49 -27.88
N GLN A 304 6.65 12.53 -26.69
CA GLN A 304 7.96 11.95 -26.40
C GLN A 304 7.84 11.00 -25.22
N PHE A 305 8.41 9.80 -25.35
CA PHE A 305 8.40 8.79 -24.30
C PHE A 305 9.55 7.81 -24.48
N VAL A 306 9.92 7.14 -23.38
CA VAL A 306 10.93 6.09 -23.37
C VAL A 306 10.24 4.74 -23.58
N GLY A 307 10.63 4.01 -24.62
CA GLY A 307 10.03 2.70 -24.96
C GLY A 307 10.57 1.54 -24.12
N SER A 308 11.85 1.58 -23.77
CA SER A 308 12.51 0.62 -22.89
C SER A 308 13.64 1.32 -22.13
N TYR A 309 13.96 0.85 -20.93
CA TYR A 309 15.01 1.41 -20.09
C TYR A 309 15.66 0.32 -19.25
N LYS A 310 16.88 0.58 -18.79
CA LYS A 310 17.59 -0.21 -17.79
C LYS A 310 17.59 0.52 -16.46
N VAL A 311 17.72 -0.22 -15.36
CA VAL A 311 17.84 0.36 -14.02
C VAL A 311 19.21 -0.01 -13.47
N ALA A 312 19.92 0.98 -12.93
CA ALA A 312 21.17 0.80 -12.20
C ALA A 312 20.98 1.26 -10.76
N TYR A 313 21.64 0.61 -9.81
CA TYR A 313 21.59 0.98 -8.39
C TYR A 313 22.98 0.89 -7.73
N GLY A 314 23.19 1.68 -6.69
CA GLY A 314 24.45 1.79 -5.94
C GLY A 314 24.23 2.58 -4.65
N ASN A 315 25.15 2.43 -3.69
CA ASN A 315 25.06 3.09 -2.37
C ASN A 315 26.13 4.17 -2.15
N ASP A 316 27.05 4.34 -3.09
CA ASP A 316 28.22 5.23 -2.97
C ASP A 316 28.29 6.30 -4.07
N GLY A 317 27.35 6.28 -5.02
CA GLY A 317 27.29 7.20 -6.17
C GLY A 317 28.39 6.99 -7.22
N GLN A 318 29.28 5.99 -7.05
CA GLN A 318 30.40 5.72 -7.95
C GLN A 318 30.27 4.34 -8.62
N HIS A 319 29.91 3.33 -7.84
CA HIS A 319 29.75 1.97 -8.33
C HIS A 319 28.28 1.66 -8.57
N TRP A 320 27.99 1.19 -9.78
CA TRP A 320 26.64 0.94 -10.25
C TRP A 320 26.50 -0.50 -10.69
N THR A 321 25.50 -1.18 -10.15
CA THR A 321 25.09 -2.52 -10.55
C THR A 321 23.82 -2.39 -11.40
N ILE A 322 23.83 -3.00 -12.58
CA ILE A 322 22.63 -3.09 -13.42
C ILE A 322 21.67 -4.10 -12.80
N TYR A 323 20.42 -3.70 -12.62
CA TYR A 323 19.36 -4.58 -12.14
C TYR A 323 19.10 -5.70 -13.15
N GLN A 324 19.15 -6.94 -12.69
CA GLN A 324 18.81 -8.12 -13.47
C GLN A 324 17.55 -8.78 -12.88
N ASP A 325 16.52 -8.96 -13.70
CA ASP A 325 15.29 -9.63 -13.26
C ASP A 325 15.52 -11.15 -13.15
N GLU A 326 15.48 -11.68 -11.93
CA GLU A 326 15.68 -13.11 -11.63
C GLU A 326 14.70 -14.04 -12.39
N LYS A 327 13.50 -13.56 -12.75
CA LYS A 327 12.48 -14.34 -13.45
C LYS A 327 12.63 -14.28 -14.97
N GLN A 328 13.28 -13.26 -15.52
CA GLN A 328 13.37 -13.06 -16.98
C GLN A 328 14.77 -13.24 -17.57
N LYS A 329 15.84 -13.32 -16.75
CA LYS A 329 17.25 -13.45 -17.21
C LYS A 329 17.59 -12.51 -18.38
N LYS A 330 17.15 -11.25 -18.29
CA LYS A 330 17.42 -10.21 -19.29
C LYS A 330 17.90 -8.95 -18.60
N ASP A 331 18.89 -8.32 -19.23
CA ASP A 331 19.40 -6.98 -18.92
C ASP A 331 18.59 -5.88 -19.61
#